data_AF-A0A0T0M4D9-F1
#
_entry.id   AF-A0A0T0M4D9-F1
#
_cell.length_a   1.000
_cell.length_b   1.000
_cell.length_c   1.000
_cell.angle_alpha   90.00
_cell.angle_beta   90.00
_cell.angle_gamma   90.00
#
_symmetry.space_group_name_H-M   'P 1'
#
loop_
_entity.id
_entity.type
_entity.pdbx_description
1 polymer ?
#
loop_
_entity_poly.entity_id
_entity_poly.type
_entity_poly.pdbx_seq_one_letter_code
_entity_poly.pdbx_strand_id
1 'polypeptide(L)'
;MKQLVFYIIFISNISCSKKSVEKDKLILNKGSQVNNKNFKKTIDSIKSSDTYENPENWEARGLMPSPKLIIFKLRQATNDFLRKLDSIQLSNDSYDAKKSQIKDIVDELPWDELDTEEKEFLADTLTPAIKAAGFDPLAVF
;
A
#
# COMPACT_ATOMS: atom_id res chain seq x y z
N MET A 1 27.80 -36.57 66.18
CA MET A 1 26.50 -36.82 66.88
C MET A 1 25.63 -35.57 66.79
N LYS A 2 24.32 -35.70 67.03
CA LYS A 2 23.27 -34.71 67.43
C LYS A 2 23.70 -33.21 67.52
N GLN A 3 22.90 -32.21 67.10
CA GLN A 3 21.49 -32.15 66.64
C GLN A 3 21.19 -30.79 65.93
N LEU A 4 20.07 -30.71 65.18
CA LEU A 4 19.00 -29.67 65.13
C LEU A 4 19.31 -28.20 65.54
N VAL A 5 18.72 -27.12 64.95
CA VAL A 5 17.28 -26.81 64.69
C VAL A 5 17.06 -25.89 63.45
N PHE A 6 15.81 -25.80 62.97
CA PHE A 6 15.19 -24.97 61.90
C PHE A 6 15.35 -23.42 62.08
N TYR A 7 14.94 -22.49 61.18
CA TYR A 7 13.53 -22.12 60.83
C TYR A 7 13.35 -21.06 59.68
N ILE A 8 12.29 -21.24 58.86
CA ILE A 8 11.37 -20.25 58.19
C ILE A 8 11.69 -19.42 56.88
N ILE A 9 10.91 -19.76 55.80
CA ILE A 9 10.05 -19.00 54.80
C ILE A 9 10.52 -17.72 54.02
N PHE A 10 9.94 -17.58 52.81
CA PHE A 10 9.72 -16.39 51.93
C PHE A 10 10.86 -15.95 50.99
N ILE A 11 10.65 -15.48 49.74
CA ILE A 11 9.44 -15.38 48.88
C ILE A 11 9.64 -16.31 47.63
N SER A 12 9.15 -16.18 46.37
CA SER A 12 8.28 -15.25 45.60
C SER A 12 7.65 -15.97 44.38
N ASN A 13 6.64 -15.37 43.72
CA ASN A 13 6.09 -15.84 42.43
C ASN A 13 6.83 -15.20 41.24
N ILE A 14 7.16 -15.96 40.18
CA ILE A 14 7.26 -15.42 38.81
C ILE A 14 6.54 -16.37 37.84
N SER A 15 5.36 -15.94 37.38
CA SER A 15 4.74 -16.48 36.17
C SER A 15 5.43 -15.86 34.96
N CYS A 16 5.94 -16.67 34.03
CA CYS A 16 6.52 -16.18 32.78
C CYS A 16 5.66 -16.63 31.59
N SER A 17 5.05 -15.67 30.90
CA SER A 17 4.00 -15.92 29.92
C SER A 17 4.56 -16.38 28.56
N LYS A 18 4.28 -17.62 28.16
CA LYS A 18 4.40 -18.05 26.75
C LYS A 18 3.23 -17.61 25.86
N LYS A 19 2.28 -16.80 26.36
CA LYS A 19 1.04 -16.41 25.66
C LYS A 19 1.07 -15.04 24.94
N SER A 20 2.17 -14.29 25.01
CA SER A 20 2.35 -13.05 24.22
C SER A 20 2.76 -13.38 22.78
N VAL A 21 3.96 -13.93 22.60
CA VAL A 21 4.64 -14.14 21.31
C VAL A 21 3.76 -14.81 20.23
N GLU A 22 2.89 -15.73 20.61
CA GLU A 22 1.94 -16.39 19.69
C GLU A 22 0.78 -15.46 19.27
N LYS A 23 0.22 -14.69 20.21
CA LYS A 23 -0.79 -13.66 19.91
C LYS A 23 -0.21 -12.53 19.05
N ASP A 24 1.00 -12.08 19.37
CA ASP A 24 1.67 -10.99 18.66
C ASP A 24 1.92 -11.39 17.19
N LYS A 25 2.37 -12.63 16.95
CA LYS A 25 2.47 -13.20 15.59
C LYS A 25 1.11 -13.34 14.89
N LEU A 26 0.06 -13.76 15.59
CA LEU A 26 -1.30 -13.85 15.05
C LEU A 26 -1.86 -12.48 14.65
N ILE A 27 -1.60 -11.44 15.44
CA ILE A 27 -2.02 -10.06 15.17
C ILE A 27 -1.24 -9.49 13.98
N LEU A 28 0.09 -9.66 13.95
CA LEU A 28 0.94 -9.16 12.87
C LEU A 28 0.58 -9.82 11.52
N ASN A 29 0.39 -11.14 11.50
CA ASN A 29 0.00 -11.90 10.31
C ASN A 29 -1.41 -11.52 9.83
N LYS A 30 -2.36 -11.31 10.74
CA LYS A 30 -3.70 -10.83 10.39
C LYS A 30 -3.66 -9.40 9.82
N GLY A 31 -2.79 -8.54 10.33
CA GLY A 31 -2.55 -7.19 9.80
C GLY A 31 -1.99 -7.21 8.37
N SER A 32 -0.90 -7.93 8.13
CA SER A 32 -0.30 -8.03 6.79
C SER A 32 -1.24 -8.67 5.77
N GLN A 33 -1.99 -9.70 6.15
CA GLN A 33 -2.99 -10.36 5.30
C GLN A 33 -4.16 -9.42 4.93
N VAL A 34 -4.66 -8.61 5.87
CA VAL A 34 -5.70 -7.61 5.60
C VAL A 34 -5.19 -6.50 4.68
N ASN A 35 -3.97 -6.00 4.93
CA ASN A 35 -3.36 -4.96 4.10
C ASN A 35 -3.14 -5.45 2.65
N ASN A 36 -2.60 -6.65 2.47
CA ASN A 36 -2.42 -7.27 1.14
C ASN A 36 -3.76 -7.46 0.41
N LYS A 37 -4.81 -7.97 1.10
CA LYS A 37 -6.15 -8.11 0.51
C LYS A 37 -6.76 -6.76 0.11
N ASN A 38 -6.54 -5.71 0.91
CA ASN A 38 -7.01 -4.36 0.59
C ASN A 38 -6.28 -3.79 -0.64
N PHE A 39 -4.95 -3.85 -0.64
CA PHE A 39 -4.10 -3.46 -1.77
C PHE A 39 -4.53 -4.13 -3.08
N LYS A 40 -4.69 -5.45 -3.08
CA LYS A 40 -5.05 -6.19 -4.30
C LYS A 40 -6.45 -5.80 -4.80
N LYS A 41 -7.43 -5.68 -3.90
CA LYS A 41 -8.77 -5.18 -4.25
C LYS A 41 -8.71 -3.78 -4.87
N THR A 42 -7.92 -2.87 -4.34
CA THR A 42 -7.76 -1.51 -4.88
C THR A 42 -7.16 -1.53 -6.29
N ILE A 43 -6.06 -2.27 -6.50
CA ILE A 43 -5.44 -2.42 -7.82
C ILE A 43 -6.43 -2.98 -8.83
N ASP A 44 -7.11 -4.07 -8.49
CA ASP A 44 -8.00 -4.76 -9.42
C ASP A 44 -9.24 -3.90 -9.73
N SER A 45 -9.73 -3.12 -8.76
CA SER A 45 -10.84 -2.16 -8.93
C SER A 45 -10.50 -0.97 -9.83
N ILE A 46 -9.25 -0.50 -9.86
CA ILE A 46 -8.81 0.57 -10.78
C ILE A 46 -8.56 0.00 -12.18
N LYS A 47 -8.05 -1.23 -12.28
CA LYS A 47 -7.88 -1.94 -13.56
C LYS A 47 -9.21 -2.28 -14.24
N SER A 48 -10.29 -2.49 -13.47
CA SER A 48 -11.62 -2.79 -13.99
C SER A 48 -12.56 -1.59 -14.15
N SER A 49 -12.13 -0.37 -13.81
CA SER A 49 -12.96 0.84 -13.92
C SER A 49 -12.99 1.38 -15.35
N ASP A 50 -13.94 2.27 -15.62
CA ASP A 50 -14.08 3.12 -16.81
C ASP A 50 -13.61 4.57 -16.54
N THR A 51 -12.69 4.76 -15.58
CA THR A 51 -12.31 6.07 -15.02
C THR A 51 -12.02 7.15 -16.06
N TYR A 52 -11.31 6.84 -17.15
CA TYR A 52 -11.00 7.81 -18.20
C TYR A 52 -11.96 7.71 -19.39
N GLU A 53 -12.60 6.56 -19.57
CA GLU A 53 -13.41 6.18 -20.72
C GLU A 53 -14.86 6.67 -20.62
N ASN A 54 -15.38 6.82 -19.41
CA ASN A 54 -16.72 7.34 -19.13
C ASN A 54 -16.70 8.87 -18.94
N PRO A 55 -17.43 9.65 -19.76
CA PRO A 55 -17.52 11.11 -19.64
C PRO A 55 -17.97 11.64 -18.28
N GLU A 56 -18.81 10.92 -17.54
CA GLU A 56 -19.35 11.35 -16.24
C GLU A 56 -18.22 11.57 -15.21
N ASN A 57 -17.12 10.80 -15.32
CA ASN A 57 -15.95 10.95 -14.46
C ASN A 57 -15.15 12.23 -14.76
N TRP A 58 -15.23 12.78 -15.98
CA TRP A 58 -14.64 14.07 -16.34
C TRP A 58 -15.58 15.22 -15.93
N GLU A 59 -16.88 15.07 -16.17
CA GLU A 59 -17.89 16.05 -15.75
C GLU A 59 -17.90 16.25 -14.22
N ALA A 60 -17.70 15.17 -13.45
CA ALA A 60 -17.52 15.21 -11.99
C ALA A 60 -16.27 16.00 -11.52
N ARG A 61 -15.29 16.24 -12.40
CA ARG A 61 -14.14 17.13 -12.17
C ARG A 61 -14.38 18.56 -12.70
N GLY A 62 -15.51 18.82 -13.36
CA GLY A 62 -15.78 20.07 -14.08
C GLY A 62 -15.14 20.13 -15.48
N LEU A 63 -14.69 19.00 -16.02
CA LEU A 63 -13.89 18.91 -17.24
C LEU A 63 -14.68 18.34 -18.42
N MET A 64 -14.25 18.69 -19.64
CA MET A 64 -14.62 17.94 -20.84
C MET A 64 -13.71 16.70 -20.99
N PRO A 65 -14.20 15.56 -21.51
CA PRO A 65 -13.36 14.40 -21.76
C PRO A 65 -12.24 14.67 -22.77
N SER A 66 -11.01 14.32 -22.42
CA SER A 66 -9.85 14.42 -23.31
C SER A 66 -10.00 13.60 -24.61
N PRO A 67 -9.21 13.91 -25.66
CA PRO A 67 -9.19 13.12 -26.88
C PRO A 67 -8.94 11.63 -26.61
N LYS A 68 -9.57 10.74 -27.39
CA LYS A 68 -9.48 9.27 -27.21
C LYS A 68 -8.04 8.73 -27.16
N LEU A 69 -7.09 9.39 -27.82
CA LEU A 69 -5.67 9.05 -27.77
C LEU A 69 -5.06 9.28 -26.38
N ILE A 70 -5.47 10.34 -25.68
CA ILE A 70 -4.99 10.63 -24.32
C ILE A 70 -5.69 9.74 -23.29
N ILE A 71 -7.00 9.51 -23.43
CA ILE A 71 -7.73 8.50 -22.64
C ILE A 71 -7.01 7.13 -22.71
N PHE A 72 -6.58 6.72 -23.90
CA PHE A 72 -5.78 5.51 -24.09
C PHE A 72 -4.40 5.57 -23.39
N LYS A 73 -3.67 6.69 -23.50
CA LYS A 73 -2.39 6.91 -22.79
C LYS A 73 -2.55 6.82 -21.27
N LEU A 74 -3.54 7.52 -20.71
CA LEU A 74 -3.88 7.51 -19.28
C LEU A 74 -4.18 6.09 -18.80
N ARG A 75 -5.01 5.34 -19.54
CA ARG A 75 -5.32 3.94 -19.24
C ARG A 75 -4.09 3.03 -19.32
N GLN A 76 -3.23 3.21 -20.32
CA GLN A 76 -1.99 2.43 -20.44
C GLN A 76 -1.04 2.73 -19.27
N ALA A 77 -0.77 4.01 -19.00
CA ALA A 77 0.11 4.45 -17.91
C ALA A 77 -0.36 3.93 -16.55
N THR A 78 -1.65 4.05 -16.24
CA THR A 78 -2.24 3.50 -15.02
C THR A 78 -2.11 1.98 -14.95
N ASN A 79 -2.37 1.24 -16.03
CA ASN A 79 -2.25 -0.21 -16.02
C ASN A 79 -0.79 -0.69 -15.83
N ASP A 80 0.18 -0.01 -16.44
CA ASP A 80 1.61 -0.32 -16.29
C ASP A 80 2.15 0.09 -14.91
N PHE A 81 1.79 1.26 -14.39
CA PHE A 81 2.11 1.67 -13.02
C PHE A 81 1.59 0.67 -12.00
N LEU A 82 0.31 0.30 -12.07
CA LEU A 82 -0.31 -0.67 -11.17
C LEU A 82 0.20 -2.11 -11.39
N ARG A 83 0.94 -2.40 -12.47
CA ARG A 83 1.67 -3.67 -12.66
C ARG A 83 3.04 -3.64 -12.00
N LYS A 84 3.75 -2.51 -12.10
CA LYS A 84 5.03 -2.28 -11.42
C LYS A 84 4.84 -2.21 -9.90
N LEU A 85 3.80 -1.50 -9.41
CA LEU A 85 3.46 -1.39 -7.99
C LEU A 85 3.07 -2.74 -7.34
N ASP A 86 2.31 -3.59 -8.03
CA ASP A 86 2.00 -4.96 -7.57
C ASP A 86 3.30 -5.78 -7.38
N SER A 87 4.26 -5.61 -8.31
CA SER A 87 5.57 -6.26 -8.27
C SER A 87 6.46 -5.74 -7.13
N ILE A 88 6.52 -4.42 -6.92
CA ILE A 88 7.23 -3.78 -5.81
C ILE A 88 6.63 -4.23 -4.47
N GLN A 89 5.31 -4.26 -4.33
CA GLN A 89 4.67 -4.64 -3.07
C GLN A 89 4.92 -6.10 -2.70
N LEU A 90 5.03 -6.98 -3.71
CA LEU A 90 5.34 -8.41 -3.53
C LEU A 90 6.85 -8.72 -3.34
N SER A 91 7.76 -7.75 -3.52
CA SER A 91 9.20 -7.97 -3.27
C SER A 91 9.53 -8.13 -1.78
N ASN A 92 10.74 -8.61 -1.47
CA ASN A 92 11.26 -8.67 -0.09
C ASN A 92 12.11 -7.45 0.29
N ASP A 93 12.05 -6.37 -0.50
CA ASP A 93 12.88 -5.18 -0.30
C ASP A 93 12.47 -4.37 0.94
N SER A 94 13.39 -3.54 1.45
CA SER A 94 13.11 -2.63 2.57
C SER A 94 12.10 -1.55 2.20
N TYR A 95 11.44 -0.96 3.21
CA TYR A 95 10.49 0.13 2.98
C TYR A 95 11.07 1.29 2.17
N ASP A 96 12.31 1.69 2.46
CA ASP A 96 12.97 2.80 1.75
C ASP A 96 13.36 2.41 0.31
N ALA A 97 13.78 1.16 0.07
CA ALA A 97 14.04 0.66 -1.27
C ALA A 97 12.75 0.61 -2.11
N LYS A 98 11.65 0.11 -1.54
CA LYS A 98 10.32 0.15 -2.19
C LYS A 98 9.85 1.57 -2.43
N LYS A 99 10.10 2.50 -1.50
CA LYS A 99 9.77 3.92 -1.68
C LYS A 99 10.55 4.55 -2.83
N SER A 100 11.84 4.19 -2.99
CA SER A 100 12.63 4.60 -4.17
C SER A 100 12.03 4.02 -5.44
N GLN A 101 11.81 2.70 -5.50
CA GLN A 101 11.19 2.03 -6.66
C GLN A 101 9.84 2.64 -7.03
N ILE A 102 9.04 3.10 -6.06
CA ILE A 102 7.75 3.77 -6.32
C ILE A 102 7.96 5.16 -6.93
N LYS A 103 8.99 5.92 -6.50
CA LYS A 103 9.38 7.18 -7.17
C LYS A 103 9.86 6.94 -8.61
N ASP A 104 10.74 5.95 -8.79
CA ASP A 104 11.28 5.61 -10.10
C ASP A 104 10.13 5.33 -11.12
N ILE A 105 9.06 4.65 -10.70
CA ILE A 105 7.89 4.37 -11.56
C ILE A 105 6.84 5.50 -11.62
N VAL A 106 6.95 6.53 -10.75
CA VAL A 106 6.22 7.80 -10.89
C VAL A 106 6.92 8.70 -11.91
N ASP A 107 8.25 8.74 -11.91
CA ASP A 107 9.05 9.49 -12.89
C ASP A 107 8.92 8.91 -14.31
N GLU A 108 8.60 7.61 -14.44
CA GLU A 108 8.28 6.92 -15.70
C GLU A 108 6.86 7.19 -16.26
N LEU A 109 6.01 7.96 -15.56
CA LEU A 109 4.68 8.33 -16.08
C LEU A 109 4.79 9.37 -17.21
N PRO A 110 3.85 9.43 -18.17
CA PRO A 110 3.99 10.23 -19.40
C PRO A 110 3.72 11.73 -19.18
N TRP A 111 4.32 12.33 -18.15
CA TRP A 111 4.03 13.69 -17.70
C TRP A 111 4.25 14.76 -18.78
N ASP A 112 5.25 14.62 -19.65
CA ASP A 112 5.51 15.55 -20.74
C ASP A 112 4.50 15.44 -21.90
N GLU A 113 3.65 14.41 -21.92
CA GLU A 113 2.62 14.18 -22.96
C GLU A 113 1.19 14.54 -22.52
N LEU A 114 1.00 15.02 -21.30
CA LEU A 114 -0.32 15.31 -20.69
C LEU A 114 -0.45 16.79 -20.32
N ASP A 115 -1.65 17.35 -20.35
CA ASP A 115 -1.91 18.67 -19.76
C ASP A 115 -2.05 18.63 -18.21
N THR A 116 -2.33 19.76 -17.57
CA THR A 116 -2.47 19.84 -16.09
C THR A 116 -3.62 18.99 -15.56
N GLU A 117 -4.77 18.99 -16.23
CA GLU A 117 -5.97 18.31 -15.79
C GLU A 117 -5.81 16.79 -15.95
N GLU A 118 -5.18 16.38 -17.05
CA GLU A 118 -4.81 14.99 -17.34
C GLU A 118 -3.76 14.46 -16.36
N LYS A 119 -2.77 15.29 -16.00
CA LYS A 119 -1.79 14.99 -14.93
C LYS A 119 -2.47 14.75 -13.59
N GLU A 120 -3.32 15.68 -13.15
CA GLU A 120 -4.02 15.58 -11.87
C GLU A 120 -4.97 14.38 -11.84
N PHE A 121 -5.69 14.10 -12.92
CA PHE A 121 -6.58 12.94 -13.00
C PHE A 121 -5.81 11.61 -12.99
N LEU A 122 -4.61 11.56 -13.59
CA LEU A 122 -3.70 10.41 -13.45
C LEU A 122 -3.24 10.22 -12.00
N ALA A 123 -2.75 11.30 -11.35
CA ALA A 123 -2.28 11.25 -9.97
C ALA A 123 -3.37 10.87 -8.94
N ASP A 124 -4.59 11.39 -9.12
CA ASP A 124 -5.78 11.03 -8.32
C ASP A 124 -6.16 9.56 -8.49
N THR A 125 -6.10 9.03 -9.72
CA THR A 125 -6.43 7.62 -10.01
C THR A 125 -5.42 6.66 -9.34
N LEU A 126 -4.15 7.05 -9.30
CA LEU A 126 -3.08 6.23 -8.70
C LEU A 126 -2.99 6.35 -7.17
N THR A 127 -3.38 7.49 -6.62
CA THR A 127 -3.34 7.81 -5.18
C THR A 127 -3.91 6.72 -4.25
N PRO A 128 -5.09 6.10 -4.53
CA PRO A 128 -5.61 5.00 -3.71
C PRO A 128 -4.72 3.76 -3.67
N ALA A 129 -4.05 3.42 -4.78
CA ALA A 129 -3.18 2.26 -4.86
C ALA A 129 -1.88 2.46 -4.08
N ILE A 130 -1.28 3.65 -4.17
CA ILE A 130 -0.10 4.05 -3.38
C ILE A 130 -0.42 4.00 -1.87
N LYS A 131 -1.55 4.59 -1.47
CA LYS A 131 -2.06 4.51 -0.08
C LYS A 131 -2.29 3.07 0.38
N ALA A 132 -2.87 2.22 -0.48
CA ALA A 132 -3.13 0.82 -0.14
C ALA A 132 -1.85 -0.05 -0.11
N ALA A 133 -0.78 0.35 -0.81
CA ALA A 133 0.55 -0.26 -0.67
C ALA A 133 1.23 0.11 0.67
N GLY A 134 0.75 1.16 1.35
CA GLY A 134 1.28 1.63 2.64
C GLY A 134 2.24 2.82 2.54
N PHE A 135 2.21 3.56 1.42
CA PHE A 135 3.06 4.73 1.19
C PHE A 135 2.20 6.00 1.15
N ASP A 136 2.81 7.14 1.50
CA ASP A 136 2.22 8.46 1.35
C ASP A 136 2.43 8.98 -0.09
N PRO A 137 1.35 9.25 -0.86
CA PRO A 137 1.46 9.81 -2.21
C PRO A 137 2.23 11.12 -2.27
N LEU A 138 2.08 12.00 -1.26
CA LEU A 138 2.79 13.30 -1.20
C LEU A 138 4.29 13.15 -0.94
N ALA A 139 4.77 11.93 -0.74
CA ALA A 139 6.18 11.60 -0.54
C ALA A 139 6.74 10.70 -1.66
N VAL A 140 5.98 10.46 -2.73
CA VAL A 140 6.41 9.71 -3.93
C VAL A 140 6.09 10.40 -5.25
N PHE A 141 4.99 11.16 -5.34
CA PHE A 141 4.92 12.34 -6.21
C PHE A 141 5.92 13.42 -5.73
#